data_AF-A0A947VZF6-F1
#
_entry.id   AF-A0A947VZF6-F1
#
_cell.length_a   1.000
_cell.length_b   1.000
_cell.length_c   1.000
_cell.angle_alpha   90.00
_cell.angle_beta   90.00
_cell.angle_gamma   90.00
#
_symmetry.space_group_name_H-M   'P 1'
#
loop_
_entity.id
_entity.type
_entity.pdbx_description
1 polymer ?
#
loop_
_entity_poly.entity_id
_entity_poly.type
_entity_poly.pdbx_seq_one_letter_code
_entity_poly.pdbx_strand_id
1 'polypeptide(L)'
;MGADDKVGDGEIDADGNCLDNIYIFSGHDERCRSGGINLGFDSCCAEKANFFDLFRCREHERHLADLMDQDLCVKVGSEYCSKKINFIVGSACVEYKKTYCCFSSKMAMVFNEQGRKQLNTLDFGSAKKPNCRGFTPEEFQALDFSEDKIDLKEWYDSLTTTPSGDINTKITDRINDFYNGIK
;
A
#
# COMPACT_ATOMS: atom_id res chain seq x y z
N MET A 1 7.70 -4.31 -2.12
CA MET A 1 8.20 -4.33 -3.52
C MET A 1 7.92 -5.68 -4.17
N GLY A 2 6.76 -5.77 -4.81
CA GLY A 2 6.35 -6.89 -5.64
C GLY A 2 7.16 -6.97 -6.94
N ALA A 3 7.26 -8.16 -7.52
CA ALA A 3 8.01 -8.41 -8.75
C ALA A 3 7.43 -7.68 -9.99
N ASP A 4 6.19 -7.18 -9.88
CA ASP A 4 5.47 -6.49 -10.94
C ASP A 4 5.41 -4.96 -10.72
N ASP A 5 6.04 -4.45 -9.64
CA ASP A 5 6.11 -3.02 -9.38
C ASP A 5 6.95 -2.33 -10.47
N LYS A 6 6.34 -1.39 -11.19
CA LYS A 6 7.06 -0.57 -12.16
C LYS A 6 7.95 0.41 -11.42
N VAL A 7 9.25 0.26 -11.57
CA VAL A 7 10.23 1.23 -11.11
C VAL A 7 10.17 2.41 -12.09
N GLY A 8 10.15 3.65 -11.59
CA GLY A 8 10.07 4.85 -12.41
C GLY A 8 11.41 5.22 -13.04
N ASP A 9 12.09 4.25 -13.65
CA ASP A 9 13.43 4.34 -14.25
C ASP A 9 13.40 4.18 -15.78
N GLY A 10 12.28 4.60 -16.38
CA GLY A 10 12.01 4.47 -17.80
C GLY A 10 13.03 5.16 -18.71
N GLU A 11 13.06 4.75 -19.97
CA GLU A 11 14.03 5.26 -20.94
C GLU A 11 13.83 6.77 -21.15
N ILE A 12 14.93 7.53 -21.07
CA ILE A 12 14.94 8.98 -21.26
C ILE A 12 15.66 9.28 -22.57
N ASP A 13 15.06 10.12 -23.43
CA ASP A 13 15.70 10.54 -24.67
C ASP A 13 16.88 11.50 -24.42
N ALA A 14 17.60 11.84 -25.49
CA ALA A 14 18.74 12.75 -25.43
C ALA A 14 18.36 14.20 -25.00
N ASP A 15 17.08 14.54 -25.06
CA ASP A 15 16.53 15.85 -24.69
C ASP A 15 16.00 15.87 -23.24
N GLY A 16 16.06 14.73 -22.53
CA GLY A 16 15.63 14.61 -21.14
C GLY A 16 14.14 14.25 -20.98
N ASN A 17 13.44 13.85 -22.03
CA ASN A 17 12.04 13.45 -21.95
C ASN A 17 11.92 11.96 -21.63
N CYS A 18 11.01 11.60 -20.72
CA CYS A 18 10.65 10.21 -20.47
C CYS A 18 9.90 9.64 -21.69
N LEU A 19 10.44 8.57 -22.29
CA LEU A 19 9.85 7.85 -23.41
C LEU A 19 8.85 6.77 -22.97
N ASP A 20 8.83 6.46 -21.67
CA ASP A 20 7.90 5.50 -21.08
C ASP A 20 6.54 6.10 -20.71
N ASN A 21 5.55 5.21 -20.55
CA ASN A 21 4.21 5.59 -20.14
C ASN A 21 4.23 6.24 -18.76
N ILE A 22 3.81 7.50 -18.68
CA ILE A 22 3.64 8.23 -17.42
C ILE A 22 2.34 7.74 -16.75
N TYR A 23 2.42 7.40 -15.47
CA TYR A 23 1.28 6.98 -14.67
C TYR A 23 1.03 7.97 -13.52
N ILE A 24 -0.19 8.49 -13.46
CA ILE A 24 -0.68 9.39 -12.41
C ILE A 24 -1.13 8.55 -11.22
N PHE A 25 -0.67 8.88 -10.01
CA PHE A 25 -1.02 8.18 -8.76
C PHE A 25 -0.68 6.68 -8.79
N SER A 26 0.56 6.36 -9.15
CA SER A 26 1.07 4.98 -9.05
C SER A 26 1.14 4.49 -7.61
N GLY A 27 0.92 3.20 -7.42
CA GLY A 27 1.09 2.50 -6.15
C GLY A 27 2.02 1.29 -6.28
N HIS A 28 2.25 0.63 -5.16
CA HIS A 28 3.15 -0.51 -5.03
C HIS A 28 2.44 -1.72 -4.41
N ASP A 29 2.82 -2.92 -4.85
CA ASP A 29 2.40 -4.20 -4.27
C ASP A 29 3.10 -4.43 -2.94
N GLU A 30 2.29 -4.52 -1.89
CA GLU A 30 2.71 -4.92 -0.57
C GLU A 30 1.89 -6.11 -0.07
N ARG A 31 2.57 -7.02 0.65
CA ARG A 31 1.97 -8.27 1.09
C ARG A 31 2.37 -8.58 2.52
N CYS A 32 1.41 -9.06 3.29
CA CYS A 32 1.64 -9.50 4.67
C CYS A 32 1.18 -10.94 4.85
N ARG A 33 1.80 -11.64 5.80
CA ARG A 33 1.36 -12.95 6.24
C ARG A 33 0.26 -12.82 7.28
N SER A 34 -0.88 -13.42 6.99
CA SER A 34 -2.06 -13.41 7.86
C SER A 34 -2.19 -14.66 8.73
N GLY A 35 -1.40 -15.70 8.45
CA GLY A 35 -1.40 -16.92 9.24
C GLY A 35 -0.48 -17.99 8.67
N GLY A 36 -0.21 -19.02 9.46
CA GLY A 36 0.65 -20.13 9.08
C GLY A 36 1.42 -20.73 10.25
N ILE A 37 2.12 -21.83 9.99
CA ILE A 37 2.83 -22.60 11.03
C ILE A 37 3.93 -21.79 11.73
N ASN A 38 4.49 -20.79 11.05
CA ASN A 38 5.57 -19.94 11.58
C ASN A 38 5.06 -18.72 12.37
N LEU A 39 3.76 -18.41 12.29
CA LEU A 39 3.12 -17.26 12.94
C LEU A 39 2.28 -17.65 14.16
N GLY A 40 1.93 -18.93 14.30
CA GLY A 40 1.06 -19.38 15.38
C GLY A 40 -0.34 -18.76 15.25
N PHE A 41 -0.78 -18.03 16.28
CA PHE A 41 -2.06 -17.30 16.30
C PHE A 41 -1.93 -15.82 15.88
N ASP A 42 -0.72 -15.35 15.58
CA ASP A 42 -0.45 -13.94 15.26
C ASP A 42 -0.64 -13.66 13.76
N SER A 43 -1.05 -12.44 13.39
CA SER A 43 -1.21 -11.98 12.00
C SER A 43 -0.43 -10.69 11.76
N CYS A 44 0.48 -10.69 10.78
CA CYS A 44 1.24 -9.50 10.36
C CYS A 44 0.45 -8.57 9.42
N CYS A 45 -0.86 -8.77 9.31
CA CYS A 45 -1.78 -7.98 8.50
C CYS A 45 -2.73 -7.11 9.34
N ALA A 46 -2.35 -6.77 10.57
CA ALA A 46 -3.18 -6.00 11.49
C ALA A 46 -3.04 -4.49 11.23
N GLU A 47 -4.17 -3.80 11.19
CA GLU A 47 -4.25 -2.34 11.30
C GLU A 47 -4.05 -1.93 12.76
N LYS A 48 -3.42 -0.79 13.04
CA LYS A 48 -3.15 -0.29 14.42
C LYS A 48 -2.39 -1.28 15.29
N ALA A 49 -1.47 -2.02 14.69
CA ALA A 49 -0.64 -2.99 15.39
C ALA A 49 0.35 -2.27 16.32
N ASN A 50 0.44 -2.71 17.58
CA ASN A 50 1.41 -2.14 18.51
C ASN A 50 2.81 -2.73 18.26
N PHE A 51 3.83 -2.15 18.90
CA PHE A 51 5.22 -2.62 18.76
C PHE A 51 5.39 -4.13 19.04
N PHE A 52 4.65 -4.67 20.01
CA PHE A 52 4.73 -6.09 20.36
C PHE A 52 4.12 -6.98 19.28
N ASP A 53 3.01 -6.57 18.66
CA ASP A 53 2.34 -7.30 17.58
C ASP A 53 3.23 -7.42 16.33
N LEU A 54 4.01 -6.38 16.04
CA LEU A 54 4.85 -6.32 14.83
C LEU A 54 6.26 -6.90 15.02
N PHE A 55 6.70 -7.20 16.25
CA PHE A 55 8.07 -7.66 16.52
C PHE A 55 8.43 -8.97 15.76
N ARG A 56 7.45 -9.85 15.51
CA ARG A 56 7.65 -11.09 14.74
C ARG A 56 7.48 -10.94 13.22
N CYS A 57 7.05 -9.76 12.78
CA CYS A 57 6.83 -9.46 11.38
C CYS A 57 8.12 -9.02 10.69
N ARG A 58 8.20 -9.29 9.38
CA ARG A 58 9.31 -8.84 8.54
C ARG A 58 9.22 -7.33 8.35
N GLU A 59 10.34 -6.68 8.07
CA GLU A 59 10.43 -5.23 7.89
C GLU A 59 9.39 -4.69 6.90
N HIS A 60 9.24 -5.29 5.72
CA HIS A 60 8.22 -4.86 4.74
C HIS A 60 6.78 -5.03 5.25
N GLU A 61 6.50 -5.99 6.13
CA GLU A 61 5.17 -6.16 6.72
C GLU A 61 4.89 -5.11 7.78
N ARG A 62 5.93 -4.68 8.52
CA ARG A 62 5.81 -3.54 9.44
C ARG A 62 5.57 -2.24 8.67
N HIS A 63 6.32 -2.03 7.60
CA HIS A 63 6.10 -0.90 6.70
C HIS A 63 4.68 -0.92 6.09
N LEU A 64 4.19 -2.09 5.66
CA LEU A 64 2.81 -2.23 5.22
C LEU A 64 1.82 -1.91 6.35
N ALA A 65 2.07 -2.33 7.59
CA ALA A 65 1.23 -1.96 8.73
C ALA A 65 1.17 -0.44 8.94
N ASP A 66 2.30 0.26 8.80
CA ASP A 66 2.35 1.74 8.89
C ASP A 66 1.58 2.42 7.76
N LEU A 67 1.62 1.87 6.53
CA LEU A 67 0.85 2.38 5.39
C LEU A 67 -0.66 2.11 5.56
N MET A 68 -1.01 0.95 6.12
CA MET A 68 -2.39 0.61 6.43
C MET A 68 -2.95 1.47 7.57
N ASP A 69 -2.16 1.79 8.59
CA ASP A 69 -2.55 2.69 9.69
C ASP A 69 -2.82 4.12 9.22
N GLN A 70 -2.15 4.54 8.14
CA GLN A 70 -2.38 5.82 7.47
C GLN A 70 -3.50 5.77 6.42
N ASP A 71 -4.21 4.63 6.31
CA ASP A 71 -5.24 4.37 5.32
C ASP A 71 -4.78 4.62 3.87
N LEU A 72 -3.56 4.19 3.52
CA LEU A 72 -2.97 4.41 2.20
C LEU A 72 -3.07 3.20 1.26
N CYS A 73 -3.73 2.12 1.69
CA CYS A 73 -3.71 0.83 1.02
C CYS A 73 -5.10 0.31 0.68
N VAL A 74 -5.24 -0.26 -0.53
CA VAL A 74 -6.44 -0.99 -0.97
C VAL A 74 -6.13 -2.48 -0.97
N LYS A 75 -6.95 -3.30 -0.29
CA LYS A 75 -6.80 -4.76 -0.28
C LYS A 75 -7.17 -5.36 -1.63
N VAL A 76 -6.33 -6.23 -2.16
CA VAL A 76 -6.51 -6.88 -3.47
C VAL A 76 -6.91 -8.34 -3.30
N GLY A 77 -8.14 -8.66 -3.70
CA GLY A 77 -8.67 -10.03 -3.71
C GLY A 77 -8.77 -10.67 -2.33
N SER A 78 -8.90 -12.01 -2.33
CA SER A 78 -8.97 -12.82 -1.11
C SER A 78 -7.60 -13.28 -0.64
N GLU A 79 -7.53 -13.66 0.64
CA GLU A 79 -6.37 -14.33 1.19
C GLU A 79 -6.05 -15.61 0.40
N TYR A 80 -4.76 -15.90 0.22
CA TYR A 80 -4.33 -17.09 -0.50
C TYR A 80 -3.20 -17.82 0.20
N CYS A 81 -3.13 -19.12 -0.08
CA CYS A 81 -2.00 -19.94 0.32
C CYS A 81 -0.76 -19.61 -0.53
N SER A 82 0.24 -19.03 0.12
CA SER A 82 1.51 -18.63 -0.50
C SER A 82 2.58 -19.73 -0.43
N LYS A 83 2.52 -20.59 0.58
CA LYS A 83 3.41 -21.74 0.73
C LYS A 83 2.63 -23.00 1.06
N LYS A 84 2.83 -24.04 0.25
CA LYS A 84 2.28 -25.39 0.47
C LYS A 84 3.40 -26.37 0.73
N ILE A 85 3.14 -27.33 1.61
CA ILE A 85 3.99 -28.51 1.78
C ILE A 85 3.24 -29.71 1.23
N ASN A 86 3.90 -30.46 0.36
CA ASN A 86 3.39 -31.71 -0.19
C ASN A 86 3.84 -32.86 0.70
N PHE A 87 2.95 -33.82 0.94
CA PHE A 87 3.23 -35.06 1.64
C PHE A 87 2.76 -36.25 0.81
N ILE A 88 3.04 -37.47 1.26
CA ILE A 88 2.79 -38.72 0.49
C ILE A 88 1.34 -38.82 -0.01
N VAL A 89 0.37 -38.24 0.73
CA VAL A 89 -1.05 -38.22 0.36
C VAL A 89 -1.64 -36.81 0.45
N GLY A 90 -1.12 -35.85 -0.32
CA GLY A 90 -1.75 -34.54 -0.52
C GLY A 90 -0.86 -33.34 -0.25
N SER A 91 -1.49 -32.18 -0.03
CA SER A 91 -0.79 -30.92 0.26
C SER A 91 -1.51 -30.13 1.35
N ALA A 92 -0.76 -29.50 2.24
CA ALA A 92 -1.28 -28.61 3.27
C ALA A 92 -0.71 -27.20 3.07
N CYS A 93 -1.54 -26.19 3.30
CA CYS A 93 -1.07 -24.81 3.33
C CYS A 93 -0.36 -24.54 4.66
N VAL A 94 0.81 -23.93 4.59
CA VAL A 94 1.60 -23.59 5.78
C VAL A 94 1.86 -22.10 5.94
N GLU A 95 1.52 -21.29 4.94
CA GLU A 95 1.64 -19.83 4.98
C GLU A 95 0.56 -19.18 4.11
N TYR A 96 -0.27 -18.34 4.74
CA TYR A 96 -1.30 -17.54 4.09
C TYR A 96 -0.86 -16.08 3.99
N LYS A 97 -1.24 -15.42 2.89
CA LYS A 97 -0.93 -14.01 2.65
C LYS A 97 -2.15 -13.24 2.18
N LYS A 98 -2.16 -11.95 2.54
CA LYS A 98 -3.03 -10.92 1.97
C LYS A 98 -2.16 -9.96 1.16
N THR A 99 -2.76 -9.40 0.10
CA THR A 99 -2.09 -8.49 -0.84
C THR A 99 -2.81 -7.16 -0.84
N TYR A 100 -2.04 -6.09 -0.97
CA TYR A 100 -2.50 -4.71 -0.94
C TYR A 100 -1.79 -3.91 -2.02
N CYS A 101 -2.49 -2.95 -2.62
CA CYS A 101 -1.88 -1.87 -3.38
C CYS A 101 -1.83 -0.64 -2.48
N CYS A 102 -0.64 -0.17 -2.17
CA CYS A 102 -0.43 1.01 -1.33
C CYS A 102 0.07 2.19 -2.16
N PHE A 103 -0.40 3.39 -1.84
CA PHE A 103 -0.17 4.60 -2.63
C PHE A 103 0.54 5.67 -1.79
N SER A 104 1.22 6.60 -2.47
CA SER A 104 2.03 7.63 -1.79
C SER A 104 1.21 8.69 -1.04
N SER A 105 -0.12 8.72 -1.20
CA SER A 105 -1.00 9.63 -0.48
C SER A 105 -2.44 9.11 -0.41
N LYS A 106 -3.21 9.59 0.58
CA LYS A 106 -4.63 9.28 0.73
C LYS A 106 -5.42 9.68 -0.52
N MET A 107 -5.09 10.83 -1.12
CA MET A 107 -5.67 11.26 -2.39
C MET A 107 -5.40 10.24 -3.50
N ALA A 108 -4.15 9.84 -3.72
CA ALA A 108 -3.79 8.84 -4.73
C ALA A 108 -4.51 7.50 -4.52
N MET A 109 -4.65 7.09 -3.26
CA MET A 109 -5.40 5.90 -2.86
C MET A 109 -6.89 6.03 -3.20
N VAL A 110 -7.56 7.12 -2.80
CA VAL A 110 -8.98 7.37 -3.12
C VAL A 110 -9.23 7.37 -4.62
N PHE A 111 -8.38 8.06 -5.39
CA PHE A 111 -8.49 8.06 -6.85
C PHE A 111 -8.39 6.66 -7.43
N ASN A 112 -7.43 5.86 -6.99
CA ASN A 112 -7.31 4.48 -7.45
C ASN A 112 -8.49 3.62 -7.01
N GLU A 113 -8.95 3.73 -5.78
CA GLU A 113 -10.07 2.92 -5.29
C GLU A 113 -11.39 3.25 -5.98
N GLN A 114 -11.69 4.54 -6.15
CA GLN A 114 -12.98 5.01 -6.66
C GLN A 114 -12.95 5.22 -8.18
N GLY A 115 -11.89 5.84 -8.71
CA GLY A 115 -11.73 6.11 -10.14
C GLY A 115 -11.66 4.84 -10.99
N ARG A 116 -10.98 3.78 -10.52
CA ARG A 116 -10.93 2.51 -11.25
C ARG A 116 -12.30 1.86 -11.45
N LYS A 117 -13.25 2.09 -10.54
CA LYS A 117 -14.63 1.59 -10.68
C LYS A 117 -15.37 2.21 -11.86
N GLN A 118 -14.89 3.36 -12.36
CA GLN A 118 -15.45 4.05 -13.53
C GLN A 118 -14.86 3.55 -14.85
N LEU A 119 -13.76 2.80 -14.80
CA LEU A 119 -13.02 2.34 -15.98
C LEU A 119 -13.24 0.85 -16.21
N ASN A 120 -13.53 0.47 -17.45
CA ASN A 120 -13.67 -0.95 -17.83
C ASN A 120 -12.33 -1.63 -18.14
N THR A 121 -11.24 -0.86 -18.23
CA THR A 121 -9.92 -1.30 -18.67
C THR A 121 -8.91 -1.50 -17.54
N LEU A 122 -9.27 -1.10 -16.32
CA LEU A 122 -8.34 -1.05 -15.20
C LEU A 122 -8.98 -1.56 -13.90
N ASP A 123 -8.49 -2.70 -13.42
CA ASP A 123 -8.82 -3.25 -12.11
C ASP A 123 -7.54 -3.53 -11.29
N PHE A 124 -7.72 -3.90 -10.02
CA PHE A 124 -6.62 -4.24 -9.10
C PHE A 124 -6.02 -5.64 -9.35
N GLY A 125 -6.52 -6.40 -10.32
CA GLY A 125 -6.10 -7.77 -10.56
C GLY A 125 -6.54 -8.75 -9.48
N SER A 126 -5.67 -9.70 -9.16
CA SER A 126 -5.95 -10.76 -8.19
C SER A 126 -4.93 -10.77 -7.07
N ALA A 127 -5.23 -11.39 -5.93
CA ALA A 127 -4.32 -11.41 -4.78
C ALA A 127 -2.91 -11.95 -5.10
N LYS A 128 -2.77 -12.84 -6.10
CA LYS A 128 -1.45 -13.37 -6.53
C LYS A 128 -0.78 -12.53 -7.62
N LYS A 129 -1.55 -11.77 -8.38
CA LYS A 129 -1.13 -10.93 -9.51
C LYS A 129 -1.85 -9.58 -9.38
N PRO A 130 -1.47 -8.75 -8.40
CA PRO A 130 -2.09 -7.45 -8.21
C PRO A 130 -1.67 -6.49 -9.32
N ASN A 131 -2.48 -5.47 -9.58
CA ASN A 131 -2.18 -4.42 -10.53
C ASN A 131 -2.29 -3.04 -9.85
N CYS A 132 -1.17 -2.59 -9.29
CA CYS A 132 -1.09 -1.34 -8.53
C CYS A 132 -0.66 -0.12 -9.37
N ARG A 133 -0.62 -0.24 -10.71
CA ARG A 133 -0.21 0.88 -11.60
C ARG A 133 -1.07 2.13 -11.41
N GLY A 134 -0.55 3.31 -11.71
CA GLY A 134 -1.38 4.51 -11.75
C GLY A 134 -2.31 4.54 -12.98
N PHE A 135 -3.01 5.66 -13.13
CA PHE A 135 -3.79 5.97 -14.33
C PHE A 135 -2.87 6.47 -15.44
N THR A 136 -3.11 6.05 -16.67
CA THR A 136 -2.59 6.80 -17.83
C THR A 136 -3.25 8.20 -17.88
N PRO A 137 -2.66 9.19 -18.56
CA PRO A 137 -3.29 10.49 -18.72
C PRO A 137 -4.70 10.41 -19.31
N GLU A 138 -4.92 9.53 -20.29
CA GLU A 138 -6.21 9.33 -20.95
C GLU A 138 -7.24 8.73 -19.99
N GLU A 139 -6.86 7.70 -19.22
CA GLU A 139 -7.72 7.11 -18.20
C GLU A 139 -8.07 8.11 -17.10
N PHE A 140 -7.10 8.92 -16.67
CA PHE A 140 -7.29 9.92 -15.62
C PHE A 140 -8.23 11.05 -16.07
N GLN A 141 -8.07 11.53 -17.30
CA GLN A 141 -8.96 12.54 -17.88
C GLN A 141 -10.39 12.05 -18.10
N ALA A 142 -10.56 10.73 -18.28
CA ALA A 142 -11.87 10.11 -18.43
C ALA A 142 -12.63 9.95 -17.10
N LEU A 143 -11.98 10.17 -15.95
CA LEU A 143 -12.64 10.08 -14.65
C LEU A 143 -13.62 11.24 -14.44
N ASP A 144 -14.76 10.92 -13.86
CA ASP A 144 -15.68 11.90 -13.29
C ASP A 144 -15.23 12.22 -11.86
N PHE A 145 -14.90 13.49 -11.62
CA PHE A 145 -14.40 14.04 -10.37
C PHE A 145 -15.50 14.61 -9.47
N SER A 146 -16.77 14.44 -9.84
CA SER A 146 -17.88 14.87 -9.00
C SER A 146 -17.87 14.16 -7.64
N GLU A 147 -18.37 14.85 -6.61
CA GLU A 147 -18.34 14.38 -5.22
C GLU A 147 -19.10 13.05 -5.00
N ASP A 148 -20.04 12.70 -5.89
CA ASP A 148 -20.76 11.42 -5.84
C ASP A 148 -19.97 10.25 -6.46
N LYS A 149 -18.89 10.54 -7.19
CA LYS A 149 -18.04 9.54 -7.86
C LYS A 149 -16.68 9.41 -7.19
N ILE A 150 -16.14 10.52 -6.68
CA ILE A 150 -14.86 10.59 -5.97
C ILE A 150 -15.05 11.41 -4.69
N ASP A 151 -15.21 10.73 -3.57
CA ASP A 151 -15.34 11.35 -2.25
C ASP A 151 -13.95 11.70 -1.68
N LEU A 152 -13.60 12.99 -1.76
CA LEU A 152 -12.36 13.55 -1.19
C LEU A 152 -12.57 14.15 0.22
N LYS A 153 -13.76 14.02 0.81
CA LYS A 153 -14.07 14.63 2.11
C LYS A 153 -13.13 14.14 3.21
N GLU A 154 -12.86 12.83 3.24
CA GLU A 154 -11.93 12.24 4.20
C GLU A 154 -10.51 12.80 4.06
N TRP A 155 -10.06 13.04 2.82
CA TRP A 155 -8.77 13.67 2.56
C TRP A 155 -8.76 15.15 2.99
N TYR A 156 -9.81 15.91 2.69
CA TYR A 156 -9.92 17.31 3.10
C TYR A 156 -9.98 17.46 4.64
N ASP A 157 -10.75 16.60 5.30
CA ASP A 157 -10.84 16.57 6.77
C ASP A 157 -9.46 16.27 7.39
N SER A 158 -8.63 15.44 6.76
CA SER A 158 -7.24 15.20 7.21
C SER A 158 -6.32 16.42 7.11
N LEU A 159 -6.53 17.29 6.12
CA LEU A 159 -5.77 18.54 5.98
C LEU A 159 -6.15 19.56 7.06
N THR A 160 -7.44 19.64 7.39
CA THR A 160 -7.96 20.62 8.35
C THR A 160 -7.81 20.17 9.81
N THR A 161 -7.68 18.88 10.06
CA THR A 161 -7.42 18.31 11.39
C THR A 161 -5.96 18.29 11.78
N THR A 162 -5.02 18.71 10.90
CA THR A 162 -3.64 18.95 11.32
C THR A 162 -3.63 20.15 12.26
N PRO A 163 -3.53 19.98 13.59
CA PRO A 163 -3.54 21.10 14.50
C PRO A 163 -2.21 21.81 14.29
N SER A 164 -2.24 23.07 13.86
CA SER A 164 -1.05 23.91 13.76
C SER A 164 -0.32 24.12 15.11
N GLY A 165 -0.82 23.53 16.20
CA GLY A 165 -0.27 23.59 17.55
C GLY A 165 0.71 22.49 17.95
N ASP A 166 0.79 21.35 17.24
CA ASP A 166 1.58 20.17 17.71
C ASP A 166 2.85 19.85 16.90
N ILE A 167 3.16 20.66 15.87
CA ILE A 167 4.31 20.42 14.98
C ILE A 167 5.64 20.69 15.72
N ASN A 168 5.70 21.71 16.58
CA ASN A 168 6.94 22.07 17.26
C ASN A 168 7.32 21.08 18.38
N THR A 169 6.34 20.51 19.07
CA THR A 169 6.57 19.55 20.17
C THR A 169 6.98 18.18 19.63
N LYS A 170 6.24 17.62 18.67
CA LYS A 170 6.55 16.30 18.08
C LYS A 170 7.91 16.24 17.37
N ILE A 171 8.34 17.33 16.73
CA ILE A 171 9.67 17.41 16.11
C ILE A 171 10.76 17.41 17.18
N THR A 172 10.58 18.18 18.25
CA THR A 172 11.55 18.29 19.34
C THR A 172 11.69 16.95 20.08
N ASP A 173 10.60 16.24 20.31
CA ASP A 173 10.60 14.94 20.98
C ASP A 173 11.35 13.88 20.16
N ARG A 174 11.11 13.81 18.84
CA ARG A 174 11.82 12.88 17.94
C ARG A 174 13.32 13.19 17.81
N ILE A 175 13.70 14.47 17.83
CA ILE A 175 15.13 14.89 17.81
C ILE A 175 15.81 14.46 19.11
N ASN A 176 15.15 14.62 20.26
CA ASN A 176 15.69 14.24 21.55
C ASN A 176 15.82 12.71 21.69
N ASP A 177 14.83 11.95 21.23
CA ASP A 177 14.89 10.48 21.22
C ASP A 177 16.02 9.96 20.33
N PHE A 178 16.24 10.58 19.16
CA PHE A 178 17.36 10.24 18.29
C PHE A 178 18.71 10.58 18.94
N TYR A 179 18.83 11.76 19.58
CA TYR A 179 20.07 12.17 20.24
C TYR A 179 20.42 11.29 21.44
N ASN A 180 19.42 10.84 22.21
CA ASN A 180 19.62 9.97 23.36
C ASN A 180 19.85 8.50 22.99
N GLY A 181 19.46 8.06 21.80
CA GLY A 181 19.73 6.71 21.29
C GLY A 181 21.12 6.49 20.70
N ILE A 182 21.91 7.56 20.48
CA ILE A 182 23.27 7.53 19.90
C ILE A 182 24.35 7.68 21.00
N LYS A 183 23.93 7.72 22.28
CA LYS A 183 24.83 7.87 23.43
C LYS A 183 25.04 6.56 24.18
#